data_AF-A0A1Q6NJZ3-F1
#
_entry.id   AF-A0A1Q6NJZ3-F1
#
_cell.length_a   1.000
_cell.length_b   1.000
_cell.length_c   1.000
_cell.angle_alpha   90.00
_cell.angle_beta   90.00
_cell.angle_gamma   90.00
#
_symmetry.space_group_name_H-M   'P 1'
#
loop_
_entity.id
_entity.type
_entity.pdbx_description
1 polymer ?
#
loop_
_entity_poly.entity_id
_entity_poly.type
_entity_poly.pdbx_seq_one_letter_code
_entity_poly.pdbx_strand_id
1 'polypeptide(L)'
;MKTVKRIVAVLLAVMLMAPAAVNAAAPSVTKTSIKNEKANATVTYNKKNQTPTTVTINGKKLVVGKDCVIVGKKKKNAGKYILTVKGIGNYSGETKVVFTIKKAKQVIKTSVDQKAYKASALKKSKKKFALKPKAVSKKFTYTVKGKKAKKYISVNKKGKVTIKKGIKKGIYKVVIKTKATKNHKAGKKTVRIVLNNF
;
A
#
# COMPACT_ATOMS: atom_id res chain seq x y z
N MET A 1 84.91 -66.84 -27.43
CA MET A 1 85.38 -65.86 -26.42
C MET A 1 84.16 -65.29 -25.73
N LYS A 2 83.85 -65.77 -24.52
CA LYS A 2 84.08 -65.10 -23.24
C LYS A 2 83.26 -63.80 -23.05
N THR A 3 82.24 -63.94 -22.20
CA THR A 3 81.45 -62.97 -21.44
C THR A 3 82.18 -61.73 -20.92
N VAL A 4 81.49 -60.58 -20.83
CA VAL A 4 81.52 -59.67 -19.66
C VAL A 4 80.17 -58.91 -19.49
N LYS A 5 79.70 -58.84 -18.24
CA LYS A 5 78.53 -58.12 -17.68
C LYS A 5 78.71 -56.59 -17.60
N ARG A 6 77.60 -55.83 -17.58
CA ARG A 6 77.18 -54.76 -16.60
C ARG A 6 76.13 -53.82 -17.25
N ILE A 7 74.84 -53.81 -16.83
CA ILE A 7 74.18 -53.02 -15.76
C ILE A 7 73.73 -51.58 -16.20
N VAL A 8 72.45 -51.28 -15.91
CA VAL A 8 71.68 -50.01 -15.77
C VAL A 8 70.95 -49.38 -16.97
N ALA A 9 69.72 -48.93 -16.64
CA ALA A 9 68.98 -47.73 -17.08
C ALA A 9 67.79 -48.01 -18.02
N VAL A 10 66.58 -48.22 -17.48
CA VAL A 10 65.60 -47.17 -17.15
C VAL A 10 65.22 -46.35 -18.37
N LEU A 11 64.02 -46.60 -18.92
CA LEU A 11 63.06 -45.56 -19.26
C LEU A 11 61.72 -46.21 -19.64
N LEU A 12 60.83 -46.27 -18.65
CA LEU A 12 59.38 -46.36 -18.86
C LEU A 12 58.96 -45.20 -19.78
N ALA A 13 58.69 -45.48 -21.05
CA ALA A 13 57.96 -44.56 -21.93
C ALA A 13 56.50 -45.01 -22.01
N VAL A 14 55.78 -44.90 -20.88
CA VAL A 14 54.31 -44.90 -20.90
C VAL A 14 53.92 -43.54 -21.48
N MET A 15 53.59 -43.52 -22.78
CA MET A 15 52.92 -42.39 -23.40
C MET A 15 51.60 -42.15 -22.66
N LEU A 16 51.62 -41.19 -21.74
CA LEU A 16 50.44 -40.55 -21.17
C LEU A 16 49.68 -39.86 -22.30
N MET A 17 48.70 -40.55 -22.88
CA MET A 17 47.62 -39.87 -23.60
C MET A 17 46.77 -39.14 -22.56
N ALA A 18 47.08 -37.87 -22.32
CA ALA A 18 46.22 -36.99 -21.55
C ALA A 18 44.91 -36.80 -22.33
N PRO A 19 43.73 -37.13 -21.77
CA PRO A 19 42.49 -36.69 -22.38
C PRO A 19 42.46 -35.16 -22.36
N ALA A 20 42.45 -34.55 -23.55
CA ALA A 20 42.18 -33.12 -23.67
C ALA A 20 40.81 -32.86 -23.04
N ALA A 21 40.80 -32.24 -21.86
CA ALA A 21 39.58 -31.78 -21.23
C ALA A 21 38.97 -30.74 -22.18
N VAL A 22 37.89 -31.12 -22.86
CA VAL A 22 37.06 -30.20 -23.62
C VAL A 22 36.46 -29.25 -22.60
N ASN A 23 37.05 -28.07 -22.46
CA ASN A 23 36.51 -27.02 -21.59
C ASN A 23 35.23 -26.50 -22.26
N ALA A 24 34.11 -27.19 -22.01
CA ALA A 24 32.80 -26.71 -22.39
C ALA A 24 32.60 -25.34 -21.73
N ALA A 25 32.62 -24.28 -22.53
CA ALA A 25 32.28 -22.95 -22.05
C ALA A 25 30.91 -23.05 -21.38
N ALA A 26 30.85 -22.74 -20.08
CA ALA A 26 29.59 -22.72 -19.35
C ALA A 26 28.56 -21.90 -20.16
N PRO A 27 27.32 -22.38 -20.34
CA PRO A 27 26.33 -21.65 -21.11
C PRO A 27 26.21 -20.24 -20.54
N SER A 28 26.53 -19.24 -21.36
CA SER A 28 26.39 -17.83 -21.00
C SER A 28 24.91 -17.57 -20.71
N VAL A 29 24.55 -17.50 -19.42
CA VAL A 29 23.18 -17.25 -19.01
C VAL A 29 22.81 -15.85 -19.48
N THR A 30 22.10 -15.77 -20.59
CA THR A 30 21.70 -14.49 -21.18
C THR A 30 20.75 -13.81 -20.20
N LYS A 31 21.23 -12.73 -19.57
CA LYS A 31 20.43 -11.97 -18.60
C LYS A 31 19.25 -11.31 -19.29
N THR A 32 18.09 -11.32 -18.64
CA THR A 32 16.92 -10.59 -19.12
C THR A 32 17.17 -9.08 -18.98
N SER A 33 17.26 -8.37 -20.10
CA SER A 33 17.38 -6.92 -20.09
C SER A 33 16.09 -6.27 -19.62
N ILE A 34 16.19 -5.30 -18.72
CA ILE A 34 15.07 -4.43 -18.30
C ILE A 34 15.14 -3.04 -18.94
N LYS A 35 16.05 -2.80 -19.88
CA LYS A 35 16.31 -1.48 -20.46
C LYS A 35 15.09 -0.95 -21.20
N ASN A 36 14.72 0.31 -20.91
CA ASN A 36 13.60 1.03 -21.55
C ASN A 36 12.22 0.36 -21.37
N GLU A 37 12.11 -0.63 -20.48
CA GLU A 37 10.86 -1.33 -20.25
C GLU A 37 9.91 -0.52 -19.38
N LYS A 38 8.60 -0.67 -19.64
CA LYS A 38 7.56 -0.02 -18.84
C LYS A 38 7.59 -0.60 -17.42
N ALA A 39 7.91 0.26 -16.46
CA ALA A 39 8.01 -0.13 -15.06
C ALA A 39 7.07 0.69 -14.16
N ASN A 40 6.36 0.01 -13.26
CA ASN A 40 5.56 0.65 -12.24
C ASN A 40 5.67 -0.05 -10.88
N ALA A 41 5.61 0.73 -9.82
CA ALA A 41 5.51 0.21 -8.47
C ALA A 41 4.52 1.03 -7.66
N THR A 42 3.81 0.38 -6.73
CA THR A 42 2.77 1.03 -5.94
C THR A 42 2.85 0.60 -4.49
N VAL A 43 2.79 1.57 -3.58
CA VAL A 43 2.63 1.34 -2.14
C VAL A 43 1.53 2.24 -1.59
N THR A 44 1.11 2.01 -0.34
CA THR A 44 0.16 2.89 0.35
C THR A 44 0.87 3.65 1.46
N TYR A 45 0.60 4.96 1.56
CA TYR A 45 1.16 5.82 2.59
C TYR A 45 1.09 5.22 3.99
N ASN A 46 2.24 5.08 4.66
CA ASN A 46 2.37 4.46 5.98
C ASN A 46 3.06 5.34 7.04
N LYS A 47 3.17 6.65 6.78
CA LYS A 47 3.87 7.66 7.63
C LYS A 47 5.40 7.53 7.70
N LYS A 48 6.02 6.58 7.00
CA LYS A 48 7.47 6.40 6.92
C LYS A 48 8.00 6.79 5.53
N ASN A 49 9.32 6.92 5.42
CA ASN A 49 9.99 7.01 4.12
C ASN A 49 9.93 5.63 3.45
N GLN A 50 9.49 5.59 2.19
CA GLN A 50 9.18 4.37 1.47
C GLN A 50 9.96 4.28 0.15
N THR A 51 10.34 3.05 -0.17
CA THR A 51 10.78 2.59 -1.49
C THR A 51 9.93 1.38 -1.84
N PRO A 52 9.78 1.06 -3.14
CA PRO A 52 9.12 -0.18 -3.53
C PRO A 52 9.95 -1.38 -3.06
N THR A 53 9.28 -2.43 -2.59
CA THR A 53 9.89 -3.75 -2.32
C THR A 53 9.76 -4.68 -3.53
N THR A 54 8.79 -4.41 -4.39
CA THR A 54 8.56 -5.09 -5.66
C THR A 54 8.30 -4.06 -6.75
N VAL A 55 8.82 -4.34 -7.95
CA VAL A 55 8.60 -3.53 -9.14
C VAL A 55 8.00 -4.41 -10.22
N THR A 56 6.99 -3.93 -10.92
CA THR A 56 6.48 -4.60 -12.12
C THR A 56 7.15 -3.99 -13.34
N ILE A 57 7.91 -4.79 -14.09
CA ILE A 57 8.62 -4.40 -15.32
C ILE A 57 8.14 -5.32 -16.43
N ASN A 58 7.62 -4.75 -17.53
CA ASN A 58 7.06 -5.50 -18.66
C ASN A 58 6.09 -6.64 -18.21
N GLY A 59 5.21 -6.33 -17.26
CA GLY A 59 4.25 -7.29 -16.67
C GLY A 59 4.84 -8.27 -15.64
N LYS A 60 6.17 -8.43 -15.56
CA LYS A 60 6.84 -9.33 -14.60
C LYS A 60 7.11 -8.61 -13.27
N LYS A 61 6.92 -9.29 -12.14
CA LYS A 61 7.25 -8.76 -10.81
C LYS A 61 8.69 -9.14 -10.44
N LEU A 62 9.51 -8.13 -10.16
CA LEU A 62 10.89 -8.27 -9.70
C LEU A 62 10.97 -7.85 -8.23
N VAL A 63 11.73 -8.61 -7.45
CA VAL A 63 11.95 -8.36 -6.02
C VAL A 63 13.18 -7.49 -5.82
N VAL A 64 13.02 -6.37 -5.12
CA VAL A 64 14.13 -5.46 -4.82
C VAL A 64 15.09 -6.12 -3.83
N GLY A 65 16.39 -6.08 -4.14
CA GLY A 65 17.45 -6.74 -3.39
C GLY A 65 17.81 -8.14 -3.92
N LYS A 66 16.97 -8.73 -4.76
CA LYS A 66 17.22 -10.03 -5.41
C LYS A 66 17.35 -9.91 -6.93
N ASP A 67 16.35 -9.31 -7.57
CA ASP A 67 16.25 -9.21 -9.03
C ASP A 67 16.61 -7.81 -9.54
N CYS A 68 16.47 -6.80 -8.69
CA CYS A 68 16.81 -5.42 -9.02
C CYS A 68 17.18 -4.59 -7.78
N VAL A 69 17.82 -3.44 -8.00
CA VAL A 69 18.11 -2.43 -6.98
C VAL A 69 17.48 -1.08 -7.38
N ILE A 70 17.04 -0.31 -6.38
CA ILE A 70 16.44 1.01 -6.59
C ILE A 70 17.50 2.08 -6.40
N VAL A 71 17.70 2.90 -7.43
CA VAL A 71 18.56 4.07 -7.40
C VAL A 71 17.67 5.31 -7.21
N GLY A 72 17.78 5.94 -6.05
CA GLY A 72 17.06 7.18 -5.75
C GLY A 72 16.71 7.35 -4.27
N LYS A 73 16.27 8.56 -3.92
CA LYS A 73 15.87 8.90 -2.54
C LYS A 73 14.50 8.33 -2.19
N LYS A 74 14.38 7.81 -0.96
CA LYS A 74 13.11 7.35 -0.38
C LYS A 74 12.06 8.48 -0.37
N LYS A 75 10.78 8.14 -0.56
CA LYS A 75 9.68 9.12 -0.60
C LYS A 75 8.67 8.85 0.50
N LYS A 76 8.21 9.92 1.17
CA LYS A 76 7.28 9.80 2.31
C LYS A 76 5.82 9.98 1.91
N ASN A 77 5.54 11.05 1.17
CA ASN A 77 4.17 11.53 0.93
C ASN A 77 3.51 10.78 -0.23
N ALA A 78 2.18 10.83 -0.29
CA ALA A 78 1.45 10.32 -1.44
C ALA A 78 1.76 11.17 -2.68
N GLY A 79 1.92 10.51 -3.82
CA GLY A 79 2.34 11.13 -5.07
C GLY A 79 2.84 10.11 -6.08
N LYS A 80 3.13 10.60 -7.30
CA LYS A 80 3.86 9.86 -8.33
C LYS A 80 5.29 10.37 -8.34
N TYR A 81 6.24 9.45 -8.41
CA TYR A 81 7.67 9.70 -8.43
C TYR A 81 8.31 8.87 -9.54
N ILE A 82 9.38 9.38 -10.11
CA ILE A 82 10.23 8.64 -11.04
C ILE A 82 11.46 8.20 -10.26
N LEU A 83 11.74 6.91 -10.25
CA LEU A 83 12.96 6.32 -9.70
C LEU A 83 13.67 5.54 -10.80
N THR A 84 14.96 5.26 -10.61
CA THR A 84 15.70 4.38 -11.51
C THR A 84 15.81 3.00 -10.89
N VAL A 85 15.65 1.96 -11.70
CA VAL A 85 15.79 0.55 -11.30
C VAL A 85 16.90 -0.06 -12.12
N LYS A 86 17.85 -0.70 -11.45
CA LYS A 86 18.96 -1.44 -12.08
C LYS A 86 18.78 -2.93 -11.86
N GLY A 87 18.85 -3.72 -12.92
CA GLY A 87 18.78 -5.18 -12.84
C GLY A 87 20.01 -5.77 -12.15
N ILE A 88 19.79 -6.79 -11.33
CA ILE A 88 20.85 -7.61 -10.72
C ILE A 88 20.52 -9.11 -10.89
N GLY A 89 21.49 -9.99 -10.63
CA GLY A 89 21.31 -11.43 -10.80
C GLY A 89 21.00 -11.81 -12.25
N ASN A 90 19.82 -12.41 -12.48
CA ASN A 90 19.33 -12.85 -13.80
C ASN A 90 18.87 -11.69 -14.70
N TYR A 91 18.86 -10.45 -14.18
CA TYR A 91 18.44 -9.26 -14.90
C TYR A 91 19.62 -8.30 -15.13
N SER A 92 19.55 -7.51 -16.20
CA SER A 92 20.56 -6.51 -16.56
C SER A 92 19.92 -5.23 -17.09
N GLY A 93 20.71 -4.15 -17.18
CA GLY A 93 20.22 -2.86 -17.68
C GLY A 93 19.50 -2.01 -16.64
N GLU A 94 19.05 -0.82 -17.07
CA GLU A 94 18.39 0.17 -16.22
C GLU A 94 17.12 0.71 -16.88
N THR A 95 16.10 0.99 -16.07
CA THR A 95 14.88 1.64 -16.53
C THR A 95 14.30 2.58 -15.48
N LYS A 96 13.45 3.51 -15.94
CA LYS A 96 12.70 4.43 -15.08
C LYS A 96 11.40 3.76 -14.63
N VAL A 97 11.19 3.69 -13.31
CA VAL A 97 9.94 3.19 -12.71
C VAL A 97 9.06 4.35 -12.26
N VAL A 98 7.77 4.28 -12.62
CA VAL A 98 6.75 5.15 -12.04
C VAL A 98 6.35 4.59 -10.67
N PHE A 99 6.89 5.18 -9.61
CA PHE A 99 6.59 4.84 -8.23
C PHE A 99 5.42 5.67 -7.70
N THR A 100 4.30 5.02 -7.39
CA THR A 100 3.09 5.65 -6.86
C THR A 100 2.89 5.33 -5.39
N ILE A 101 2.95 6.34 -4.53
CA ILE A 101 2.49 6.24 -3.14
C ILE A 101 1.02 6.65 -3.11
N LYS A 102 0.12 5.67 -2.96
CA LYS A 102 -1.33 5.89 -2.85
C LYS A 102 -1.67 6.53 -1.50
N LYS A 103 -2.68 7.42 -1.51
CA LYS A 103 -3.24 7.98 -0.27
C LYS A 103 -3.85 6.88 0.60
N ALA A 104 -3.56 6.92 1.90
CA ALA A 104 -4.15 6.02 2.88
C ALA A 104 -5.64 6.33 3.14
N LYS A 105 -6.39 5.33 3.63
CA LYS A 105 -7.76 5.57 4.12
C LYS A 105 -7.71 6.44 5.37
N GLN A 106 -8.64 7.40 5.48
CA GLN A 106 -8.81 8.20 6.69
C GLN A 106 -9.94 7.61 7.54
N VAL A 107 -9.66 7.32 8.80
CA VAL A 107 -10.66 6.92 9.79
C VAL A 107 -11.17 8.16 10.51
N ILE A 108 -12.49 8.32 10.57
CA ILE A 108 -13.15 9.31 11.42
C ILE A 108 -13.57 8.57 12.70
N LYS A 109 -13.05 8.98 13.86
CA LYS A 109 -13.56 8.57 15.16
C LYS A 109 -14.59 9.59 15.64
N THR A 110 -15.60 9.16 16.38
CA THR A 110 -16.62 10.02 16.99
C THR A 110 -16.86 9.57 18.42
N SER A 111 -17.42 10.44 19.25
CA SER A 111 -17.80 10.06 20.62
C SER A 111 -18.98 9.09 20.67
N VAL A 112 -19.79 9.06 19.61
CA VAL A 112 -20.95 8.19 19.49
C VAL A 112 -21.05 7.65 18.06
N ASP A 113 -21.31 6.36 17.93
CA ASP A 113 -21.60 5.70 16.65
C ASP A 113 -23.11 5.54 16.44
N GLN A 114 -23.83 5.43 17.55
CA GLN A 114 -25.27 5.41 17.61
C GLN A 114 -25.76 6.15 18.85
N LYS A 115 -26.91 6.81 18.73
CA LYS A 115 -27.65 7.33 19.87
C LYS A 115 -29.10 6.87 19.79
N ALA A 116 -29.59 6.23 20.84
CA ALA A 116 -30.97 5.77 20.94
C ALA A 116 -31.76 6.69 21.88
N TYR A 117 -33.04 6.89 21.57
CA TYR A 117 -33.99 7.58 22.43
C TYR A 117 -35.36 6.92 22.33
N LYS A 118 -36.09 6.88 23.45
CA LYS A 118 -37.52 6.60 23.44
C LYS A 118 -38.24 7.68 22.63
N ALA A 119 -39.10 7.28 21.69
CA ALA A 119 -39.87 8.21 20.85
C ALA A 119 -40.81 9.09 21.68
N SER A 120 -41.36 8.55 22.78
CA SER A 120 -42.19 9.27 23.75
C SER A 120 -41.46 10.49 24.36
N ALA A 121 -40.17 10.36 24.67
CA ALA A 121 -39.35 11.42 25.27
C ALA A 121 -39.18 12.64 24.34
N LEU A 122 -39.36 12.44 23.04
CA LEU A 122 -39.24 13.47 22.01
C LEU A 122 -40.60 13.99 21.52
N LYS A 123 -41.74 13.57 22.11
CA LYS A 123 -43.06 14.15 21.77
C LYS A 123 -43.13 15.63 22.13
N LYS A 124 -42.73 15.98 23.37
CA LYS A 124 -42.84 17.34 23.92
C LYS A 124 -41.50 18.09 23.99
N SER A 125 -40.37 17.38 24.08
CA SER A 125 -39.04 17.97 24.27
C SER A 125 -38.09 17.71 23.11
N LYS A 126 -37.11 18.61 22.92
CA LYS A 126 -35.98 18.41 21.99
C LYS A 126 -34.80 17.80 22.74
N LYS A 127 -33.97 17.02 22.05
CA LYS A 127 -32.71 16.48 22.60
C LYS A 127 -31.51 16.95 21.78
N LYS A 128 -30.36 17.06 22.41
CA LYS A 128 -29.10 17.50 21.79
C LYS A 128 -27.96 16.59 22.22
N PHE A 129 -27.00 16.37 21.32
CA PHE A 129 -25.74 15.70 21.64
C PHE A 129 -24.63 16.16 20.68
N ALA A 130 -23.38 15.97 21.05
CA ALA A 130 -22.22 16.32 20.22
C ALA A 130 -21.58 15.07 19.61
N LEU A 131 -21.18 15.15 18.34
CA LEU A 131 -20.52 14.05 17.62
C LEU A 131 -19.02 13.95 17.92
N LYS A 132 -18.39 15.07 18.32
CA LYS A 132 -16.96 15.22 18.65
C LYS A 132 -16.03 14.44 17.70
N PRO A 133 -16.09 14.67 16.37
CA PRO A 133 -15.31 13.87 15.43
C PRO A 133 -13.80 14.16 15.53
N LYS A 134 -12.99 13.12 15.37
CA LYS A 134 -11.53 13.16 15.32
C LYS A 134 -11.05 12.43 14.07
N ALA A 135 -10.25 13.09 13.25
CA ALA A 135 -9.66 12.55 12.03
C ALA A 135 -8.38 13.33 11.71
N VAL A 136 -7.58 12.84 10.75
CA VAL A 136 -6.35 13.54 10.32
C VAL A 136 -6.70 14.93 9.73
N SER A 137 -7.73 14.99 8.88
CA SER A 137 -8.31 16.25 8.41
C SER A 137 -9.28 16.82 9.45
N LYS A 138 -9.02 18.05 9.92
CA LYS A 138 -9.91 18.79 10.82
C LYS A 138 -11.08 19.49 10.08
N LYS A 139 -11.15 19.37 8.76
CA LYS A 139 -12.20 19.98 7.92
C LYS A 139 -13.40 19.03 7.79
N PHE A 140 -14.27 19.06 8.79
CA PHE A 140 -15.49 18.25 8.85
C PHE A 140 -16.68 18.91 8.16
N THR A 141 -17.51 18.11 7.49
CA THR A 141 -18.85 18.49 7.06
C THR A 141 -19.87 17.48 7.56
N TYR A 142 -21.07 17.96 7.83
CA TYR A 142 -22.14 17.16 8.42
C TYR A 142 -23.37 17.20 7.51
N THR A 143 -24.03 16.07 7.35
CA THR A 143 -25.21 15.97 6.50
C THR A 143 -26.22 15.02 7.13
N VAL A 144 -27.43 15.53 7.38
CA VAL A 144 -28.58 14.70 7.75
C VAL A 144 -29.13 14.04 6.48
N LYS A 145 -29.26 12.72 6.49
CA LYS A 145 -29.80 11.94 5.36
C LYS A 145 -31.31 11.79 5.48
N GLY A 146 -32.02 12.02 4.38
CA GLY A 146 -33.48 11.90 4.26
C GLY A 146 -34.20 13.25 4.36
N LYS A 147 -35.12 13.53 3.43
CA LYS A 147 -35.91 14.78 3.37
C LYS A 147 -36.73 14.98 4.65
N LYS A 148 -37.47 13.93 5.06
CA LYS A 148 -38.25 13.90 6.31
C LYS A 148 -37.36 14.10 7.55
N ALA A 149 -36.16 13.53 7.56
CA ALA A 149 -35.22 13.67 8.68
C ALA A 149 -34.74 15.12 8.88
N LYS A 150 -34.47 15.86 7.79
CA LYS A 150 -34.00 17.26 7.84
C LYS A 150 -35.01 18.21 8.49
N LYS A 151 -36.32 17.90 8.45
CA LYS A 151 -37.35 18.67 9.16
C LYS A 151 -37.12 18.66 10.68
N TYR A 152 -36.67 17.51 11.21
CA TYR A 152 -36.57 17.25 12.65
C TYR A 152 -35.13 17.20 13.19
N ILE A 153 -34.14 16.92 12.36
CA ILE A 153 -32.75 16.78 12.78
C ILE A 153 -31.93 17.86 12.09
N SER A 154 -31.18 18.61 12.88
CA SER A 154 -30.18 19.56 12.41
C SER A 154 -28.83 19.29 13.06
N VAL A 155 -27.76 19.73 12.38
CA VAL A 155 -26.39 19.62 12.87
C VAL A 155 -25.66 20.90 12.51
N ASN A 156 -25.02 21.53 13.49
CA ASN A 156 -24.28 22.77 13.26
C ASN A 156 -22.83 22.52 12.83
N LYS A 157 -22.10 23.59 12.47
CA LYS A 157 -20.68 23.53 12.08
C LYS A 157 -19.77 22.90 13.15
N LYS A 158 -20.14 22.95 14.43
CA LYS A 158 -19.42 22.35 15.56
C LYS A 158 -19.77 20.86 15.78
N GLY A 159 -20.62 20.26 14.94
CA GLY A 159 -21.05 18.86 15.08
C GLY A 159 -22.01 18.61 16.24
N LYS A 160 -22.70 19.64 16.74
CA LYS A 160 -23.79 19.51 17.71
C LYS A 160 -25.08 19.18 16.95
N VAL A 161 -25.62 18.01 17.23
CA VAL A 161 -26.87 17.51 16.66
C VAL A 161 -28.03 17.93 17.54
N THR A 162 -29.10 18.42 16.92
CA THR A 162 -30.38 18.71 17.58
C THR A 162 -31.46 17.83 16.97
N ILE A 163 -32.20 17.13 17.82
CA ILE A 163 -33.39 16.36 17.47
C ILE A 163 -34.59 17.15 17.99
N LYS A 164 -35.39 17.70 17.09
CA LYS A 164 -36.60 18.49 17.42
C LYS A 164 -37.70 17.58 17.98
N LYS A 165 -38.60 18.20 18.74
CA LYS A 165 -39.82 17.54 19.23
C LYS A 165 -40.72 17.08 18.07
N GLY A 166 -41.53 16.04 18.29
CA GLY A 166 -42.48 15.49 17.32
C GLY A 166 -41.86 14.62 16.22
N ILE A 167 -40.59 14.25 16.34
CA ILE A 167 -39.95 13.29 15.44
C ILE A 167 -40.56 11.88 15.63
N LYS A 168 -40.88 11.21 14.52
CA LYS A 168 -41.51 9.87 14.54
C LYS A 168 -40.48 8.77 14.82
N LYS A 169 -40.96 7.58 15.21
CA LYS A 169 -40.13 6.37 15.34
C LYS A 169 -39.41 6.05 14.03
N GLY A 170 -38.19 5.51 14.13
CA GLY A 170 -37.38 5.14 12.99
C GLY A 170 -35.88 5.34 13.18
N ILE A 171 -35.12 5.00 12.14
CA ILE A 171 -33.66 5.13 12.12
C ILE A 171 -33.26 6.30 11.22
N TYR A 172 -32.60 7.27 11.82
CA TYR A 172 -32.07 8.44 11.14
C TYR A 172 -30.55 8.40 11.08
N LYS A 173 -29.98 9.04 10.05
CA LYS A 173 -28.53 8.98 9.78
C LYS A 173 -27.97 10.39 9.66
N VAL A 174 -26.95 10.68 10.45
CA VAL A 174 -26.09 11.86 10.29
C VAL A 174 -24.76 11.39 9.73
N VAL A 175 -24.40 11.88 8.54
CA VAL A 175 -23.16 11.54 7.86
C VAL A 175 -22.13 12.63 8.16
N ILE A 176 -20.96 12.21 8.61
CA ILE A 176 -19.78 13.04 8.82
C ILE A 176 -18.83 12.76 7.66
N LYS A 177 -18.46 13.80 6.92
CA LYS A 177 -17.43 13.72 5.88
C LYS A 177 -16.23 14.57 6.29
N THR A 178 -15.07 14.20 5.76
CA THR A 178 -13.82 14.94 5.93
C THR A 178 -13.13 15.08 4.59
N LYS A 179 -12.52 16.24 4.33
CA LYS A 179 -11.77 16.45 3.09
C LYS A 179 -10.52 15.56 3.05
N ALA A 180 -10.13 15.17 1.84
CA ALA A 180 -8.84 14.52 1.61
C ALA A 180 -7.69 15.45 2.04
N THR A 181 -6.57 14.86 2.42
CA THR A 181 -5.31 15.56 2.68
C THR A 181 -4.29 15.20 1.60
N LYS A 182 -3.06 15.68 1.74
CA LYS A 182 -1.93 15.26 0.90
C LYS A 182 -1.80 13.73 0.91
N ASN A 183 -1.87 13.11 2.08
CA ASN A 183 -1.53 11.69 2.27
C ASN A 183 -2.73 10.77 2.56
N HIS A 184 -3.93 11.33 2.83
CA HIS A 184 -5.12 10.54 3.14
C HIS A 184 -6.28 10.89 2.21
N LYS A 185 -7.06 9.87 1.84
CA LYS A 185 -8.32 10.02 1.11
C LYS A 185 -9.36 10.76 1.97
N ALA A 186 -10.41 11.27 1.33
CA ALA A 186 -11.58 11.77 2.05
C ALA A 186 -12.18 10.65 2.91
N GLY A 187 -12.63 11.00 4.11
CA GLY A 187 -13.26 10.07 5.04
C GLY A 187 -14.77 10.27 5.10
N LYS A 188 -15.50 9.20 5.41
CA LYS A 188 -16.95 9.22 5.61
C LYS A 188 -17.30 8.30 6.78
N LYS A 189 -18.09 8.78 7.73
CA LYS A 189 -18.68 7.99 8.83
C LYS A 189 -20.14 8.34 8.98
N THR A 190 -20.95 7.37 9.36
CA THR A 190 -22.39 7.57 9.59
C THR A 190 -22.67 7.29 11.05
N VAL A 191 -23.32 8.24 11.72
CA VAL A 191 -23.86 8.07 13.07
C VAL A 191 -25.36 7.85 12.97
N ARG A 192 -25.85 6.82 13.66
CA ARG A 192 -27.27 6.44 13.68
C ARG A 192 -27.99 7.10 14.85
N ILE A 193 -29.18 7.59 14.61
CA ILE A 193 -30.11 8.04 15.65
C ILE A 193 -31.30 7.11 15.57
N VAL A 194 -31.54 6.34 16.63
CA VAL A 194 -32.59 5.31 16.66
C VAL A 194 -33.69 5.80 17.59
N LEU A 195 -34.90 5.94 17.04
CA LEU A 195 -36.10 6.25 17.81
C LEU A 195 -37.02 5.04 17.84
N ASN A 196 -37.24 4.52 19.03
CA ASN A 196 -38.03 3.31 19.25
C ASN A 196 -38.99 3.48 20.44
N ASN A 197 -39.76 2.43 20.71
CA ASN A 197 -40.90 2.46 21.62
C ASN A 197 -40.59 1.93 23.03
N PHE A 198 -39.31 1.71 23.43
CA PHE A 198 -38.99 1.07 24.72
C PHE A 198 -39.84 1.59 25.88
#